data_AF-A0A7W9EXZ9-F1
#
_entry.id   AF-A0A7W9EXZ9-F1
#
_cell.length_a   1.000
_cell.length_b   1.000
_cell.length_c   1.000
_cell.angle_alpha   90.00
_cell.angle_beta   90.00
_cell.angle_gamma   90.00
#
_symmetry.space_group_name_H-M   'P 1'
#
loop_
_entity.id
_entity.type
_entity.pdbx_description
1 polymer ?
#
loop_
_entity_poly.entity_id
_entity_poly.type
_entity_poly.pdbx_seq_one_letter_code
_entity_poly.pdbx_strand_id
1 'polypeptide(L)' 'MMHNMGLPSLLMIVVYMAIVVVPFYQIWKRTGHNGWIALLMLVPLVNVVMLYVIAFKQWPIEQKS' A
#
# COMPACT_ATOMS: atom_id res chain seq x y z
N MET A 1 23.65 -18.94 0.79
CA MET A 1 24.16 -17.69 0.18
C MET A 1 23.59 -16.51 0.96
N MET A 2 24.14 -16.23 2.14
CA MET A 2 23.84 -15.02 2.90
C MET A 2 25.02 -14.07 2.70
N HIS A 3 24.91 -13.17 1.72
CA HIS A 3 25.93 -12.15 1.48
C HIS A 3 25.73 -11.05 2.52
N ASN A 4 26.79 -10.76 3.28
CA ASN A 4 27.02 -9.58 4.12
C ASN A 4 25.89 -8.53 4.02
N MET A 5 24.95 -8.52 4.98
CA MET A 5 23.93 -7.48 5.10
C MET A 5 24.58 -6.16 5.53
N GLY A 6 25.22 -5.48 4.60
CA GLY A 6 25.76 -4.14 4.81
C GLY A 6 24.66 -3.08 4.74
N LEU A 7 24.95 -1.87 5.23
CA LEU A 7 24.09 -0.69 5.12
C LEU A 7 23.44 -0.50 3.72
N PRO A 8 24.12 -0.77 2.58
CA PRO A 8 23.49 -0.67 1.25
C PRO A 8 22.28 -1.59 1.05
N SER A 9 22.30 -2.79 1.63
CA SER A 9 21.19 -3.74 1.52
C SER A 9 19.95 -3.28 2.29
N LEU A 10 20.14 -2.67 3.46
CA LEU A 10 19.05 -2.09 4.26
C LEU A 10 18.40 -0.90 3.54
N LEU A 11 19.20 -0.04 2.91
CA LEU A 11 18.67 1.07 2.12
C LEU A 11 17.81 0.59 0.95
N MET A 12 18.23 -0.47 0.24
CA MET A 12 17.43 -1.05 -0.84
C MET A 12 16.10 -1.61 -0.35
N ILE A 13 16.07 -2.26 0.83
CA ILE A 13 14.82 -2.77 1.42
C ILE A 13 13.86 -1.62 1.73
N VAL A 14 14.35 -0.52 2.30
CA VAL A 14 13.54 0.66 2.61
C VAL A 14 12.99 1.30 1.34
N VAL A 15 13.82 1.46 0.30
CA VAL A 15 13.39 2.01 -0.99
C VAL A 15 12.33 1.13 -1.63
N TYR A 16 12.52 -0.19 -1.62
CA TYR A 16 11.53 -1.13 -2.12
C TYR A 16 10.20 -1.02 -1.35
N MET A 17 10.24 -1.01 -0.02
CA MET A 17 9.05 -0.78 0.80
C MET A 17 8.36 0.53 0.45
N ALA A 18 9.10 1.63 0.27
CA ALA A 18 8.52 2.91 -0.08
C ALA A 18 7.82 2.88 -1.45
N ILE A 19 8.44 2.25 -2.46
CA ILE A 19 7.85 2.10 -3.80
C ILE A 19 6.52 1.35 -3.74
N VAL A 20 6.40 0.35 -2.87
CA VAL A 20 5.13 -0.37 -2.69
C VAL A 20 4.17 0.43 -1.81
N VAL A 21 4.59 0.98 -0.66
CA VAL A 21 3.69 1.55 0.37
C VAL A 21 3.10 2.89 -0.06
N VAL A 22 3.90 3.73 -0.69
CA VAL A 22 3.50 5.11 -1.01
C VAL A 22 2.31 5.17 -1.98
N PRO A 23 2.26 4.38 -3.08
CA PRO A 23 1.09 4.33 -3.95
C PRO A 23 -0.20 3.94 -3.21
N PHE A 24 -0.18 2.88 -2.42
CA PHE A 24 -1.36 2.44 -1.66
C PHE A 24 -1.77 3.48 -0.62
N TYR A 25 -0.81 4.12 0.05
CA TYR A 25 -1.09 5.23 0.98
C TYR A 25 -1.86 6.36 0.28
N GLN A 26 -1.46 6.74 -0.93
CA GLN A 26 -2.18 7.74 -1.73
C GLN A 26 -3.57 7.27 -2.15
N ILE A 27 -3.74 6.01 -2.55
CA ILE A 27 -5.05 5.44 -2.90
C ILE A 27 -6.00 5.54 -1.69
N TRP A 28 -5.58 5.07 -0.52
CA TRP A 28 -6.41 5.12 0.68
C TRP A 28 -6.79 6.54 1.08
N LYS A 29 -5.85 7.50 1.00
CA LYS A 29 -6.16 8.92 1.23
C LYS A 29 -7.19 9.47 0.25
N ARG A 30 -7.12 9.11 -1.03
CA ARG A 30 -8.11 9.54 -2.05
C ARG A 30 -9.50 8.96 -1.81
N THR A 31 -9.59 7.77 -1.23
CA THR A 31 -10.88 7.16 -0.87
C THR A 31 -11.48 7.67 0.45
N GLY A 32 -10.90 8.73 1.03
CA GLY A 32 -11.35 9.33 2.29
C GLY A 32 -11.00 8.50 3.54
N HIS A 33 -10.05 7.57 3.43
CA HIS A 33 -9.63 6.69 4.53
C HIS A 33 -8.29 7.13 5.10
N ASN A 34 -7.98 6.63 6.29
CA ASN A 34 -6.68 6.86 6.92
C ASN A 34 -5.57 6.19 6.09
N GLY A 35 -4.60 6.97 5.61
CA GLY A 35 -3.50 6.47 4.78
C GLY A 35 -2.68 5.36 5.46
N TRP A 36 -2.60 5.34 6.80
CA TRP A 36 -1.91 4.29 7.57
C TRP A 36 -2.44 2.87 7.30
N ILE A 37 -3.68 2.74 6.80
CA ILE A 37 -4.24 1.46 6.34
C ILE A 37 -3.36 0.80 5.27
N ALA A 38 -2.61 1.60 4.49
CA ALA A 38 -1.66 1.08 3.51
C ALA A 38 -0.59 0.18 4.13
N LEU A 39 -0.25 0.28 5.41
CA LEU A 39 0.72 -0.64 6.03
C LEU A 39 0.22 -2.09 6.07
N LEU A 40 -1.11 -2.30 6.13
CA LEU A 40 -1.69 -3.64 6.14
C LEU A 40 -1.45 -4.39 4.81
N MET A 41 -1.11 -3.66 3.75
CA MET A 41 -0.81 -4.23 2.44
C MET A 41 0.50 -5.09 2.46
N LEU A 42 1.31 -4.97 3.51
CA LEU A 42 2.47 -5.86 3.72
C LEU A 42 2.03 -7.31 3.96
N VAL A 43 0.76 -7.54 4.28
CA VAL A 43 0.17 -8.87 4.44
C VAL A 43 -0.47 -9.29 3.10
N PRO A 44 -0.01 -10.37 2.44
CA PRO A 44 -0.48 -10.76 1.11
C PRO A 44 -1.99 -11.00 1.01
N LEU A 45 -2.60 -11.60 2.04
CA LEU A 45 -4.05 -11.85 2.08
C LEU A 45 -4.85 -10.55 2.13
N VAL A 46 -4.33 -9.54 2.84
CA VAL A 46 -4.99 -8.24 2.94
C VAL A 46 -5.00 -7.55 1.59
N ASN A 47 -3.95 -7.68 0.76
CA ASN A 47 -3.94 -7.13 -0.59
C ASN A 47 -5.12 -7.62 -1.44
N VAL A 48 -5.44 -8.91 -1.35
CA VAL A 48 -6.59 -9.46 -2.06
C VAL A 48 -7.87 -8.79 -1.55
N VAL A 49 -8.11 -8.79 -0.24
CA VAL A 49 -9.30 -8.15 0.34
C VAL A 49 -9.40 -6.67 -0.05
N MET A 50 -8.28 -5.94 -0.02
CA MET A 50 -8.22 -4.53 -0.39
C MET A 50 -8.59 -4.28 -1.85
N LEU A 51 -8.16 -5.14 -2.77
CA LEU A 51 -8.56 -5.05 -4.17
C LEU A 51 -10.07 -5.21 -4.32
N TYR A 52 -10.68 -6.17 -3.63
CA TYR A 52 -12.14 -6.33 -3.61
C TYR A 52 -12.83 -5.10 -3.00
N VAL A 53 -12.34 -4.59 -1.88
CA VAL A 53 -12.91 -3.38 -1.26
C VAL A 53 -12.88 -2.20 -2.23
N ILE A 54 -11.75 -1.93 -2.90
CA ILE A 54 -11.65 -0.81 -3.86
C ILE A 54 -12.52 -1.05 -5.09
N ALA A 55 -12.64 -2.29 -5.57
CA ALA A 55 -13.45 -2.64 -6.74
C ALA A 55 -14.96 -2.46 -6.51
N PHE A 56 -15.45 -2.75 -5.31
CA PHE A 56 -16.89 -2.70 -5.00
C PHE A 56 -17.31 -1.45 -4.21
N LYS A 57 -16.36 -0.68 -3.67
CA LYS A 57 -16.66 0.56 -2.95
C LYS A 57 -17.01 1.67 -3.95
N GLN A 58 -18.11 2.37 -3.68
CA GLN A 58 -18.48 3.58 -4.42
C GLN A 58 -17.39 4.64 -4.34
N TRP A 59 -17.02 5.16 -5.50
CA TRP A 59 -16.00 6.19 -5.57
C TRP A 59 -16.61 7.55 -5.24
N PRO A 60 -15.85 8.47 -4.60
CA PRO A 60 -16.37 9.81 -4.28
C PRO A 60 -16.90 10.59 -5.49
N ILE A 61 -16.41 10.28 -6.70
CA ILE A 61 -16.87 10.88 -7.95
C ILE A 61 -18.27 10.39 -8.37
N GLU A 62 -18.67 9.20 -7.94
CA GLU A 62 -19.98 8.60 -8.24
C GLU A 62 -21.08 9.09 -7.29
N GLN A 63 -20.72 9.63 -6.12
CA GLN A 63 -21.69 10.13 -5.13
C GLN A 63 -22.26 11.51 -5.47
N LYS A 64 -21.72 12.22 -6.46
CA LYS A 64 -22.28 13.50 -6.93
C LYS A 64 -23.38 13.22 -7.97
N SER A 65 -24.56 12.81 -7.51
CA SER A 65 -25.81 12.86 -8.30
C SER A 65 -26.91 13.51 -7.49
#